data_AF-A0A7L9BH62-F1
#
_entry.id   AF-A0A7L9BH62-F1
#
_cell.length_a   1.000
_cell.length_b   1.000
_cell.length_c   1.000
_cell.angle_alpha   90.00
_cell.angle_beta   90.00
_cell.angle_gamma   90.00
#
_symmetry.space_group_name_H-M   'P 1'
#
loop_
_entity.id
_entity.type
_entity.pdbx_description
1 polymer ?
#
loop_
_entity_poly.entity_id
_entity_poly.type
_entity_poly.pdbx_seq_one_letter_code
_entity_poly.pdbx_strand_id
1 'polypeptide(L)'
;MILFDYIWLRIAKVYYKWRDSEGFTATGFLSLSQGILVGDIVQIILKLTGTSDSLYDSLGKGGYSKLGLGLTLFLLVFNYLRYRKKYWPLRERWRDESHSFLKGILVILALLFPLVLWYMLIKLF
;
A
#
# COMPACT_ATOMS: atom_id res chain seq x y z
N MET A 1 -0.50 12.99 0.97
CA MET A 1 0.77 12.76 0.25
C MET A 1 1.96 12.54 1.19
N ILE A 2 2.13 13.35 2.26
CA ILE A 2 3.26 13.28 3.21
C ILE A 2 3.44 11.91 3.89
N LEU A 3 2.35 11.25 4.31
CA LEU A 3 2.42 9.93 4.97
C LEU A 3 3.00 8.83 4.06
N PHE A 4 2.46 8.70 2.84
CA PHE A 4 2.94 7.70 1.89
C PHE A 4 4.35 8.00 1.38
N ASP A 5 4.70 9.28 1.21
CA ASP A 5 6.07 9.69 0.90
C ASP A 5 7.04 9.23 1.99
N TYR A 6 6.62 9.35 3.26
CA TYR A 6 7.40 8.91 4.40
C TYR A 6 7.53 7.39 4.48
N ILE A 7 6.42 6.65 4.34
CA ILE A 7 6.42 5.18 4.29
C ILE A 7 7.34 4.68 3.16
N TRP A 8 7.18 5.25 1.97
CA TRP A 8 8.02 4.92 0.82
C TRP A 8 9.50 5.16 1.12
N LEU A 9 9.85 6.34 1.68
CA LEU A 9 11.24 6.66 2.03
C LEU A 9 11.82 5.66 3.02
N ARG A 10 11.04 5.26 4.03
CA ARG A 10 11.50 4.32 5.06
C ARG A 10 11.79 2.94 4.49
N ILE A 11 10.90 2.44 3.64
CA ILE A 11 11.14 1.18 2.93
C ILE A 11 12.36 1.34 2.02
N ALA A 12 12.40 2.41 1.23
CA ALA A 12 13.52 2.69 0.32
C ALA A 12 14.85 2.76 1.08
N LYS A 13 14.93 3.40 2.25
CA LYS A 13 16.15 3.50 3.06
C LYS A 13 16.70 2.13 3.48
N VAL A 14 15.83 1.14 3.71
CA VAL A 14 16.23 -0.25 4.02
C VAL A 14 16.83 -0.93 2.79
N TYR A 15 16.14 -0.84 1.64
CA TYR A 15 16.51 -1.54 0.41
C TYR A 15 17.55 -0.80 -0.46
N TYR A 16 17.74 0.50 -0.25
CA TYR A 16 18.76 1.31 -0.94
C TYR A 16 20.17 0.82 -0.60
N LYS A 17 20.38 0.29 0.62
CA LYS A 17 21.63 -0.38 1.01
C LYS A 17 21.94 -1.63 0.18
N TRP A 18 20.94 -2.22 -0.47
CA TRP A 18 21.00 -3.53 -1.13
C TRP A 18 21.06 -3.46 -2.67
N ARG A 19 21.19 -2.25 -3.27
CA ARG A 19 21.27 -1.90 -4.71
C ARG A 19 20.02 -1.31 -5.37
N ASP A 20 18.93 -1.04 -4.65
CA ASP A 20 17.73 -0.43 -5.25
C ASP A 20 17.84 1.10 -5.34
N SER A 21 18.58 1.60 -6.33
CA SER A 21 18.79 3.04 -6.53
C SER A 21 17.55 3.78 -7.03
N GLU A 22 16.60 3.06 -7.65
CA GLU A 22 15.35 3.62 -8.20
C GLU A 22 14.18 3.51 -7.21
N GLY A 23 14.31 2.74 -6.14
CA GLY A 23 13.28 2.53 -5.11
C GLY A 23 12.10 1.70 -5.62
N PHE A 24 12.36 0.78 -6.55
CA PHE A 24 11.35 -0.09 -7.14
C PHE A 24 10.70 -0.99 -6.07
N THR A 25 11.49 -1.54 -5.17
CA THR A 25 11.04 -2.40 -4.07
C THR A 25 10.11 -1.64 -3.13
N ALA A 26 10.51 -0.42 -2.74
CA ALA A 26 9.68 0.44 -1.90
C ALA A 26 8.36 0.81 -2.56
N THR A 27 8.40 1.05 -3.87
CA THR A 27 7.21 1.29 -4.70
C THR A 27 6.29 0.08 -4.70
N GLY A 28 6.84 -1.12 -4.91
CA GLY A 28 6.08 -2.38 -4.88
C GLY A 28 5.35 -2.60 -3.55
N PHE A 29 6.07 -2.53 -2.43
CA PHE A 29 5.48 -2.70 -1.10
C PHE A 29 4.39 -1.67 -0.80
N LEU A 30 4.64 -0.40 -1.13
CA LEU A 30 3.65 0.65 -0.92
C LEU A 30 2.40 0.42 -1.77
N SER A 31 2.57 0.11 -3.06
CA SER A 31 1.44 -0.10 -3.97
C SER A 31 0.62 -1.33 -3.61
N LEU A 32 1.27 -2.41 -3.17
CA LEU A 32 0.58 -3.59 -2.64
C LEU A 32 -0.24 -3.24 -1.39
N SER A 33 0.37 -2.53 -0.43
CA SER A 33 -0.31 -2.14 0.81
C SER A 33 -1.51 -1.22 0.55
N GLN A 34 -1.37 -0.27 -0.38
CA GLN A 34 -2.48 0.58 -0.80
C GLN A 34 -3.58 -0.18 -1.54
N GLY A 35 -3.20 -1.13 -2.41
CA GLY A 35 -4.16 -1.98 -3.12
C GLY A 35 -5.02 -2.79 -2.17
N ILE A 36 -4.40 -3.42 -1.15
CA ILE A 36 -5.10 -4.16 -0.10
C ILE A 36 -6.02 -3.23 0.69
N LEU A 37 -5.52 -2.08 1.14
CA LEU A 37 -6.31 -1.13 1.93
C LEU A 37 -7.55 -0.62 1.16
N VAL A 38 -7.41 -0.31 -0.13
CA VAL A 38 -8.55 0.10 -0.96
C VAL A 38 -9.51 -1.08 -1.14
N GLY A 39 -9.01 -2.30 -1.34
CA GLY A 39 -9.82 -3.51 -1.40
C GLY A 39 -10.66 -3.71 -0.13
N ASP A 40 -10.03 -3.56 1.04
CA ASP A 40 -10.70 -3.68 2.35
C ASP A 40 -11.81 -2.64 2.51
N ILE A 41 -11.52 -1.37 2.16
CA ILE A 41 -12.51 -0.29 2.21
C ILE A 41 -13.70 -0.60 1.29
N VAL A 42 -13.44 -1.04 0.07
CA VAL A 42 -14.51 -1.41 -0.88
C VAL A 42 -15.34 -2.56 -0.33
N GLN A 43 -14.72 -3.59 0.24
CA GLN A 43 -15.43 -4.74 0.81
C GLN A 43 -16.31 -4.32 2.00
N ILE A 44 -15.79 -3.47 2.88
CA ILE A 44 -16.56 -2.92 4.01
C ILE A 44 -17.77 -2.13 3.50
N ILE A 45 -17.58 -1.24 2.52
CA ILE A 45 -18.68 -0.44 1.94
C ILE A 45 -19.75 -1.35 1.33
N LEU A 46 -19.35 -2.30 0.47
CA LEU A 46 -20.28 -3.22 -0.18
C LEU A 46 -21.12 -4.01 0.82
N LYS A 47 -20.52 -4.37 1.97
CA LYS A 47 -21.25 -5.05 3.03
C LYS A 47 -22.21 -4.11 3.76
N LEU A 48 -21.76 -2.90 4.11
CA LEU A 48 -22.62 -1.91 4.78
C LEU A 48 -23.83 -1.51 3.93
N THR A 49 -23.69 -1.53 2.60
CA THR A 49 -24.78 -1.20 1.66
C THR A 49 -25.59 -2.42 1.23
N GLY A 50 -25.25 -3.64 1.68
CA GLY A 50 -25.93 -4.88 1.28
C GLY A 50 -25.79 -5.21 -0.21
N THR A 51 -24.79 -4.64 -0.88
CA THR A 51 -24.59 -4.76 -2.35
C THR A 51 -23.62 -5.89 -2.70
N SER A 52 -23.04 -6.58 -1.71
CA SER A 52 -22.05 -7.64 -1.91
C SER A 52 -22.49 -8.69 -2.93
N ASP A 53 -23.71 -9.18 -2.78
CA ASP A 53 -24.18 -10.36 -3.51
C ASP A 53 -24.48 -10.01 -4.97
N SER A 54 -25.12 -8.86 -5.21
CA SER A 54 -25.40 -8.35 -6.57
C SER A 54 -24.14 -8.09 -7.40
N LEU A 55 -23.05 -7.68 -6.75
CA LEU A 55 -21.81 -7.30 -7.42
C LEU A 55 -20.92 -8.53 -7.66
N TYR A 56 -21.00 -9.53 -6.78
CA TYR A 56 -20.42 -10.85 -6.99
C TYR A 56 -21.07 -11.58 -8.16
N ASP A 57 -22.40 -11.55 -8.24
CA ASP A 57 -23.13 -12.16 -9.35
C ASP A 57 -22.82 -11.48 -10.69
N SER A 58 -22.64 -10.15 -10.68
CA SER A 58 -22.32 -9.37 -11.89
C SER A 58 -20.89 -9.58 -12.39
N LEU A 59 -19.92 -9.72 -11.49
CA LEU A 59 -18.50 -9.86 -11.84
C LEU A 59 -18.06 -11.31 -12.07
N GLY A 60 -18.86 -12.27 -11.61
CA GLY A 60 -18.59 -13.69 -11.70
C GLY A 60 -17.39 -14.15 -10.86
N LYS A 61 -17.11 -15.46 -10.91
CA LYS A 61 -15.99 -16.07 -10.17
C LYS A 61 -14.66 -15.44 -10.59
N GLY A 62 -13.99 -14.80 -9.64
CA GLY A 62 -12.67 -14.17 -9.82
C GLY A 62 -12.68 -12.74 -10.36
N GLY A 63 -13.86 -12.13 -10.61
CA GLY A 63 -13.92 -10.74 -11.06
C GLY A 63 -13.35 -9.75 -10.04
N TYR A 64 -13.58 -9.97 -8.75
CA TYR A 64 -12.95 -9.19 -7.67
C TYR A 64 -11.42 -9.28 -7.67
N SER A 65 -10.88 -10.48 -7.87
CA SER A 65 -9.43 -10.70 -7.92
C SER A 65 -8.80 -9.95 -9.11
N LYS A 66 -9.48 -9.95 -10.27
CA LYS A 66 -9.04 -9.19 -11.45
C LYS A 66 -9.07 -7.69 -11.22
N LEU A 67 -10.13 -7.17 -10.60
CA LEU A 67 -10.23 -5.74 -10.26
C LEU A 67 -9.16 -5.33 -9.24
N GLY A 68 -8.95 -6.14 -8.20
CA GLY A 68 -7.90 -5.89 -7.20
C GLY A 68 -6.50 -5.91 -7.82
N LEU A 69 -6.22 -6.85 -8.71
CA LEU A 69 -4.95 -6.90 -9.45
C LEU A 69 -4.79 -5.67 -10.36
N GLY A 70 -5.83 -5.31 -11.11
CA GLY A 70 -5.81 -4.13 -11.99
C GLY A 70 -5.56 -2.84 -11.22
N LEU A 71 -6.23 -2.65 -10.08
CA LEU A 71 -6.01 -1.52 -9.18
C LEU A 71 -4.58 -1.50 -8.62
N THR A 72 -4.06 -2.65 -8.19
CA THR A 72 -2.70 -2.75 -7.65
C THR A 72 -1.66 -2.42 -8.72
N LEU A 73 -1.82 -2.90 -9.95
CA LEU A 73 -0.95 -2.57 -11.08
C LEU A 73 -1.03 -1.09 -11.44
N PHE A 74 -2.24 -0.52 -11.45
CA PHE A 74 -2.42 0.92 -11.65
C PHE A 74 -1.68 1.74 -10.58
N LEU A 75 -1.83 1.37 -9.30
CA LEU A 75 -1.12 2.03 -8.19
C LEU A 75 0.40 1.81 -8.28
N LEU A 76 0.86 0.66 -8.76
CA LEU A 76 2.28 0.41 -9.01
C LEU A 76 2.84 1.39 -10.04
N VAL A 77 2.19 1.53 -11.19
CA VAL A 77 2.61 2.47 -12.24
C VAL A 77 2.54 3.91 -11.73
N PHE A 78 1.45 4.30 -11.08
CA PHE A 78 1.28 5.64 -10.51
C PHE A 78 2.38 5.97 -9.49
N ASN A 79 2.63 5.09 -8.53
CA ASN A 79 3.66 5.30 -7.52
C ASN A 79 5.06 5.24 -8.13
N TYR A 80 5.30 4.39 -9.13
CA TYR A 80 6.57 4.33 -9.82
C TYR A 80 6.89 5.66 -10.49
N LEU A 81 5.97 6.22 -11.27
CA LEU A 81 6.14 7.54 -11.89
C LEU A 81 6.36 8.64 -10.85
N ARG A 82 5.67 8.56 -9.71
CA ARG A 82 5.78 9.54 -8.62
C ARG A 82 7.12 9.49 -7.89
N TYR A 83 7.61 8.30 -7.56
CA TYR A 83 8.75 8.12 -6.64
C TYR A 83 10.07 7.79 -7.32
N ARG A 84 10.05 7.46 -8.62
CA ARG A 84 11.28 7.19 -9.38
C ARG A 84 12.27 8.34 -9.21
N LYS A 85 13.48 8.01 -8.78
CA LYS A 85 14.59 8.97 -8.50
C LYS A 85 14.27 10.03 -7.43
N LYS A 86 13.22 9.87 -6.61
CA LYS A 86 12.87 10.81 -5.53
C LYS A 86 13.52 10.47 -4.19
N TYR A 87 14.35 9.44 -4.11
CA TYR A 87 15.01 9.04 -2.86
C TYR A 87 15.78 10.18 -2.19
N TRP A 88 16.69 10.85 -2.91
CA TRP A 88 17.49 11.94 -2.34
C TRP A 88 16.65 13.15 -1.89
N PRO A 89 15.74 13.71 -2.72
CA PRO A 89 14.84 14.77 -2.29
C PRO A 89 14.01 14.42 -1.04
N LEU A 90 13.52 13.18 -0.96
CA LEU A 90 12.75 12.74 0.21
C LEU A 90 13.67 12.56 1.42
N ARG A 91 14.85 11.94 1.27
CA ARG A 91 15.81 11.78 2.37
C ARG A 91 16.19 13.11 3.00
N GLU A 92 16.41 14.15 2.19
CA GLU A 92 16.76 15.48 2.69
C GLU A 92 15.64 16.09 3.52
N ARG A 93 14.38 15.92 3.09
CA ARG A 93 13.20 16.43 3.82
C ARG A 93 13.10 15.88 5.25
N TRP A 94 13.52 14.64 5.48
CA TRP A 94 13.48 14.00 6.81
C TRP A 94 14.88 13.67 7.34
N ARG A 95 15.89 14.48 6.97
CA ARG A 95 17.27 14.27 7.41
C ARG A 95 17.41 14.37 8.92
N ASP A 96 16.81 15.41 9.50
CA ASP A 96 16.96 15.77 10.91
C ASP A 96 15.76 15.26 11.74
N GLU A 97 15.27 14.06 11.42
CA GLU A 97 14.11 13.49 12.12
C GLU A 97 14.42 13.06 13.55
N SER A 98 13.68 13.61 14.53
CA SER A 98 13.69 13.09 15.90
C SER A 98 12.94 11.75 15.98
N HIS A 99 13.37 10.88 16.90
CA HIS A 99 12.72 9.59 17.21
C HIS A 99 12.61 8.63 16.01
N SER A 100 13.69 8.52 15.21
CA SER A 100 13.71 7.68 14.01
C SER A 100 13.36 6.21 14.30
N PHE A 101 13.63 5.67 15.48
CA PHE A 101 13.24 4.30 15.83
C PHE A 101 11.70 4.13 15.92
N LEU A 102 11.04 4.96 16.74
CA LEU A 102 9.57 4.89 16.94
C LEU A 102 8.81 5.08 15.63
N LYS A 103 9.23 6.04 14.80
CA LYS A 103 8.58 6.27 13.50
C LYS A 103 8.80 5.09 12.53
N GLY A 104 9.92 4.36 12.66
CA GLY A 104 10.14 3.13 11.90
C GLY A 104 9.15 2.03 12.28
N ILE A 105 8.91 1.85 13.58
CA ILE A 105 7.87 0.93 14.07
C ILE A 105 6.49 1.32 13.53
N LEU A 106 6.14 2.61 13.57
CA LEU A 106 4.87 3.09 13.02
C LEU A 106 4.71 2.77 11.52
N VAL A 107 5.80 2.83 10.73
CA VAL A 107 5.76 2.41 9.32
C VAL A 107 5.51 0.93 9.18
N ILE A 108 6.16 0.09 9.99
CA ILE A 108 5.92 -1.36 9.97
C ILE A 108 4.45 -1.65 10.33
N LEU A 109 3.93 -1.04 11.39
CA LEU A 109 2.52 -1.17 11.78
C LEU A 109 1.58 -0.71 10.67
N ALA A 110 1.88 0.41 10.00
CA ALA A 110 1.07 0.92 8.90
C ALA A 110 1.09 -0.01 7.66
N LEU A 111 2.18 -0.73 7.41
CA LEU A 111 2.27 -1.72 6.33
C LEU A 111 1.56 -3.04 6.68
N LEU A 112 1.60 -3.43 7.96
CA LEU A 112 0.91 -4.63 8.45
C LEU A 112 -0.59 -4.42 8.62
N PHE A 113 -1.03 -3.19 8.89
CA PHE A 113 -2.43 -2.88 9.16
C PHE A 113 -3.39 -3.34 8.03
N PRO A 114 -3.15 -3.05 6.74
CA PRO A 114 -3.99 -3.58 5.66
C PRO A 114 -4.04 -5.11 5.64
N LEU A 115 -2.94 -5.80 5.93
CA LEU A 115 -2.91 -7.28 5.95
C LEU A 115 -3.75 -7.85 7.10
N VAL A 116 -3.65 -7.23 8.28
CA VAL A 116 -4.44 -7.63 9.45
C VAL A 116 -5.92 -7.37 9.20
N LEU A 117 -6.27 -6.20 8.66
CA LEU A 117 -7.65 -5.85 8.33
C LEU A 117 -8.23 -6.83 7.31
N TRP A 118 -7.52 -7.09 6.22
CA TRP A 118 -7.90 -8.08 5.21
C TRP A 118 -8.15 -9.47 5.81
N TYR A 119 -7.24 -9.95 6.67
CA TYR A 119 -7.42 -11.23 7.37
C TYR A 119 -8.67 -11.25 8.26
N MET A 120 -8.96 -10.16 8.97
CA MET A 120 -10.18 -10.04 9.77
C MET A 120 -11.42 -10.10 8.90
N LEU A 121 -11.44 -9.40 7.75
CA LEU A 121 -12.58 -9.41 6.83
C LEU A 121 -12.84 -10.82 6.28
N ILE A 122 -11.80 -11.59 5.94
CA ILE A 122 -11.95 -12.99 5.51
C ILE A 122 -12.50 -13.90 6.62
N LYS A 123 -12.19 -13.61 7.89
CA LYS A 123 -12.66 -14.41 9.03
C LYS A 123 -14.09 -14.11 9.43
N LEU A 124 -14.49 -12.84 9.30
CA LEU A 124 -15.81 -12.34 9.69
C LEU A 124 -16.87 -12.62 8.62
N PHE A 125 -16.47 -12.90 7.38
CA PHE A 125 -17.32 -13.08 6.20
C PHE A 125 -17.12 -14.45 5.57
#